data_AF-A0A7C4EHZ6-F1
#
_entry.id   AF-A0A7C4EHZ6-F1
#
_cell.length_a   1.000
_cell.length_b   1.000
_cell.length_c   1.000
_cell.angle_alpha   90.00
_cell.angle_beta   90.00
_cell.angle_gamma   90.00
#
_symmetry.space_group_name_H-M   'P 1'
#
loop_
_entity.id
_entity.type
_entity.pdbx_description
1 polymer ?
#
loop_
_entity_poly.entity_id
_entity_poly.type
_entity_poly.pdbx_seq_one_letter_code
_entity_poly.pdbx_strand_id
1 'polypeptide(L)'
;MVPNEDVERVTYIDSIEEQYRQRLAELPPDAGPRARYALARWLFENRQYELALEEAEAALKLDPNYTDAAVLKDTIQRQRWIDRPRPPQPGGGTATAPPAGGAATRPAGGLLERRLLSPEQINTIRQAEMKETDTNIRVRFQNNVIRRFIESDNRNPNEFGALSDYQKAMEILQRGKPDMRKDVIILNDPASLAQFKRTVAPILLGGCASSNCHGGQAGGSLVLYNPAEGDAAHYTNFYILTRYSTRIGAAQRKAIDRVFPEQSLILQMALPPSIADFDHPEVPGMRPLFANPSDARYKAILEWIRDALVPVEPSYLLDYQPPRGTGAATKPATRP
;
A
#
# COMPACT_ATOMS: atom_id res chain seq x y z
N MET A 1 -54.61 6.36 -3.91
CA MET A 1 -53.94 5.47 -4.87
C MET A 1 -53.57 6.35 -6.06
N VAL A 2 -52.30 6.71 -6.18
CA VAL A 2 -51.73 7.49 -7.29
C VAL A 2 -50.54 6.67 -7.81
N PRO A 3 -50.38 6.46 -9.13
CA PRO A 3 -49.33 5.59 -9.68
C PRO A 3 -47.97 6.29 -9.65
N ASN A 4 -46.93 5.51 -9.31
CA ASN A 4 -45.52 5.89 -9.48
C ASN A 4 -45.10 5.62 -10.92
N GLU A 5 -44.97 6.65 -11.74
CA GLU A 5 -44.23 6.58 -13.00
C GLU A 5 -43.30 7.79 -13.05
N ASP A 6 -42.03 7.54 -12.70
CA ASP A 6 -40.84 8.24 -13.20
C ASP A 6 -39.61 7.61 -12.54
N VAL A 7 -39.25 6.41 -13.00
CA VAL A 7 -37.88 5.88 -12.83
C VAL A 7 -37.14 6.21 -14.11
N GLU A 8 -36.44 7.33 -14.10
CA GLU A 8 -35.46 7.73 -15.09
C GLU A 8 -34.39 6.62 -15.22
N ARG A 9 -34.52 5.85 -16.31
CA ARG A 9 -33.46 5.19 -17.08
C ARG A 9 -32.13 4.98 -16.34
N VAL A 10 -31.96 3.79 -15.76
CA VAL A 10 -30.66 3.27 -15.33
C VAL A 10 -29.78 3.13 -16.57
N THR A 11 -28.78 4.00 -16.71
CA THR A 11 -27.71 3.86 -17.69
C THR A 11 -26.99 2.54 -17.41
N TYR A 12 -27.04 1.61 -18.36
CA TYR A 12 -26.34 0.34 -18.33
C TYR A 12 -24.83 0.61 -18.16
N ILE A 13 -24.29 0.31 -16.97
CA ILE A 13 -22.86 0.11 -16.80
C ILE A 13 -22.61 -1.30 -17.33
N ASP A 14 -22.03 -1.42 -18.52
CA ASP A 14 -21.58 -2.71 -19.04
C ASP A 14 -20.72 -3.40 -17.96
N SER A 15 -21.00 -4.68 -17.70
CA SER A 15 -20.20 -5.45 -16.73
C SER A 15 -18.73 -5.41 -17.14
N ILE A 16 -17.80 -5.51 -16.18
CA ILE A 16 -16.37 -5.50 -16.50
C ILE A 16 -16.00 -6.61 -17.51
N GLU A 17 -16.73 -7.72 -17.50
CA GLU A 17 -16.60 -8.78 -18.51
C GLU A 17 -16.99 -8.33 -19.92
N GLU A 18 -18.04 -7.52 -20.07
CA GLU A 18 -18.45 -6.99 -21.39
C GLU A 18 -17.44 -5.97 -21.92
N GLN A 19 -16.98 -5.07 -21.04
CA GLN A 19 -15.90 -4.14 -21.38
C GLN A 19 -14.60 -4.87 -21.73
N TYR A 20 -14.31 -6.01 -21.08
CA TYR A 20 -13.19 -6.87 -21.44
C TYR A 20 -13.35 -7.43 -22.85
N ARG A 21 -14.52 -8.01 -23.18
CA ARG A 21 -14.80 -8.57 -24.51
C ARG A 21 -14.65 -7.53 -25.62
N GLN A 22 -15.16 -6.33 -25.41
CA GLN A 22 -15.02 -5.23 -26.36
C GLN A 22 -13.55 -4.86 -26.59
N ARG A 23 -12.80 -4.62 -25.51
CA ARG A 23 -11.37 -4.28 -25.60
C ARG A 23 -10.54 -5.38 -26.24
N LEU A 24 -10.90 -6.64 -25.98
CA LEU A 24 -10.25 -7.81 -26.60
C LEU A 24 -10.56 -7.89 -28.11
N ALA A 25 -11.78 -7.56 -28.54
CA ALA A 25 -12.18 -7.56 -29.94
C ALA A 25 -11.57 -6.39 -30.74
N GLU A 26 -11.27 -5.27 -30.07
CA GLU A 26 -10.60 -4.11 -30.64
C GLU A 26 -9.09 -4.33 -30.83
N LEU A 27 -8.51 -5.37 -30.23
CA LEU A 27 -7.09 -5.66 -30.40
C LEU A 27 -6.79 -6.11 -31.84
N PRO A 28 -5.72 -5.58 -32.46
CA PRO A 28 -5.24 -6.07 -33.74
C PRO A 28 -4.95 -7.59 -33.69
N PRO A 29 -5.10 -8.33 -34.80
CA PRO A 29 -4.76 -9.76 -34.86
C PRO A 29 -3.29 -10.07 -34.50
N ASP A 30 -2.40 -9.10 -34.68
CA ASP A 30 -0.97 -9.12 -34.37
C ASP A 30 -0.64 -8.36 -33.07
N ALA A 31 -1.63 -8.13 -32.20
CA ALA A 31 -1.44 -7.47 -30.92
C ALA A 31 -0.35 -8.18 -30.09
N GLY A 32 0.79 -7.52 -29.98
CA GLY A 32 1.97 -8.03 -29.29
C GLY A 32 1.79 -8.18 -27.78
N PRO A 33 2.81 -8.71 -27.08
CA PRO A 33 2.76 -9.02 -25.65
C PRO A 33 2.34 -7.82 -24.78
N ARG A 34 2.69 -6.60 -25.19
CA ARG A 34 2.34 -5.35 -24.50
C ARG A 34 0.83 -5.08 -24.45
N ALA A 35 0.09 -5.43 -25.50
CA ALA A 35 -1.36 -5.22 -25.56
C ALA A 35 -2.10 -6.16 -24.60
N ARG A 36 -1.66 -7.43 -24.55
CA ARG A 36 -2.13 -8.44 -23.60
C ARG A 36 -1.84 -8.03 -22.15
N TYR A 37 -0.62 -7.56 -21.89
CA TYR A 37 -0.26 -7.01 -20.59
C TYR A 37 -1.14 -5.82 -20.16
N ALA A 38 -1.49 -4.91 -21.09
CA ALA A 38 -2.36 -3.78 -20.79
C ALA A 38 -3.78 -4.22 -20.39
N LEU A 39 -4.33 -5.26 -21.03
CA LEU A 39 -5.61 -5.86 -20.62
C LEU A 39 -5.51 -6.52 -19.24
N ALA A 40 -4.46 -7.33 -19.02
CA ALA A 40 -4.20 -7.96 -17.73
C ALA A 40 -4.17 -6.94 -16.58
N ARG A 41 -3.50 -5.81 -16.82
CA ARG A 41 -3.42 -4.70 -15.89
C ARG A 41 -4.79 -4.10 -15.58
N TRP A 42 -5.56 -3.76 -16.62
CA TRP A 42 -6.89 -3.17 -16.45
C TRP A 42 -7.84 -4.11 -15.69
N LEU A 43 -7.78 -5.42 -15.98
CA LEU A 43 -8.56 -6.44 -15.28
C LEU A 43 -8.15 -6.56 -13.81
N PHE A 44 -6.85 -6.53 -13.52
CA PHE A 44 -6.33 -6.53 -12.16
C PHE A 44 -6.81 -5.30 -11.36
N GLU A 45 -6.77 -4.10 -11.96
CA GLU A 45 -7.28 -2.86 -11.34
C GLU A 45 -8.79 -2.94 -11.03
N ASN A 46 -9.55 -3.71 -11.81
CA ASN A 46 -10.98 -3.95 -11.61
C ASN A 46 -11.30 -5.23 -10.81
N ARG A 47 -10.29 -5.81 -10.14
CA ARG A 47 -10.38 -7.04 -9.34
C ARG A 47 -10.87 -8.28 -10.10
N GLN A 48 -10.77 -8.27 -11.42
CA GLN A 48 -11.08 -9.42 -12.27
C GLN A 48 -9.85 -10.32 -12.39
N TYR A 49 -9.44 -10.92 -11.28
CA TYR A 49 -8.14 -11.58 -11.20
C TYR A 49 -8.02 -12.85 -12.07
N GLU A 50 -9.14 -13.51 -12.38
CA GLU A 50 -9.15 -14.68 -13.28
C GLU A 50 -8.78 -14.24 -14.71
N LEU A 51 -9.54 -13.30 -15.27
CA LEU A 51 -9.28 -12.73 -16.58
C LEU A 51 -7.90 -12.03 -16.64
N ALA A 52 -7.52 -11.35 -15.56
CA ALA A 52 -6.21 -10.69 -15.48
C ALA A 52 -5.07 -11.72 -15.62
N LEU A 53 -5.22 -12.90 -15.02
CA LEU A 53 -4.23 -13.96 -15.10
C LEU A 53 -4.12 -14.50 -16.52
N GLU A 54 -5.25 -14.74 -17.19
CA GLU A 54 -5.29 -15.22 -18.57
C GLU A 54 -4.52 -14.29 -19.51
N GLU A 55 -4.75 -12.98 -19.40
CA GLU A 55 -4.08 -11.99 -20.24
C GLU A 55 -2.59 -11.81 -19.90
N ALA A 56 -2.20 -11.94 -18.62
CA ALA A 56 -0.79 -11.94 -18.22
C ALA A 56 -0.05 -13.18 -18.76
N GLU A 57 -0.71 -14.34 -18.78
CA GLU A 57 -0.18 -15.56 -19.38
C GLU A 57 -0.12 -15.48 -20.91
N ALA A 58 -1.11 -14.85 -21.55
CA ALA A 58 -1.08 -14.59 -22.99
C ALA A 58 0.09 -13.67 -23.38
N ALA A 59 0.38 -12.64 -22.57
CA ALA A 59 1.54 -11.78 -22.75
C ALA A 59 2.86 -12.57 -22.65
N LEU A 60 3.00 -13.43 -21.65
CA LEU A 60 4.20 -14.27 -21.45
C LEU A 60 4.34 -15.39 -22.50
N LYS A 61 3.24 -15.84 -23.11
CA LYS A 61 3.29 -16.78 -24.23
C LYS A 61 3.84 -16.14 -25.50
N LEU A 62 3.55 -14.85 -25.70
CA LEU A 62 4.07 -14.05 -26.81
C LEU A 62 5.52 -13.61 -26.57
N ASP A 63 5.87 -13.27 -25.33
CA ASP A 63 7.25 -12.98 -24.91
C ASP A 63 7.53 -13.56 -23.51
N PRO A 64 8.20 -14.72 -23.43
CA PRO A 64 8.54 -15.37 -22.16
C PRO A 64 9.44 -14.54 -21.24
N ASN A 65 10.15 -13.54 -21.77
CA ASN A 65 11.05 -12.67 -21.00
C ASN A 65 10.39 -11.35 -20.62
N TYR A 66 9.08 -11.19 -20.82
CA TYR A 66 8.40 -9.95 -20.48
C TYR A 66 8.26 -9.79 -18.95
N THR A 67 9.26 -9.15 -18.35
CA THR A 67 9.40 -8.97 -16.89
C THR A 67 8.14 -8.39 -16.25
N ASP A 68 7.54 -7.37 -16.85
CA ASP A 68 6.35 -6.72 -16.27
C ASP A 68 5.15 -7.67 -16.22
N ALA A 69 4.96 -8.51 -17.25
CA ALA A 69 3.91 -9.52 -17.28
C ALA A 69 4.17 -10.65 -16.28
N ALA A 70 5.43 -11.04 -16.06
CA ALA A 70 5.81 -12.02 -15.05
C ALA A 70 5.53 -11.51 -13.62
N VAL A 71 5.90 -10.25 -13.34
CA VAL A 71 5.63 -9.61 -12.05
C VAL A 71 4.12 -9.45 -11.82
N LEU A 72 3.38 -9.01 -12.84
CA LEU A 72 1.93 -8.87 -12.75
C LEU A 72 1.23 -10.22 -12.56
N LYS A 73 1.68 -11.28 -13.25
CA LYS A 73 1.18 -12.65 -13.08
C LYS A 73 1.33 -13.13 -11.63
N ASP A 74 2.52 -13.03 -11.05
CA ASP A 74 2.76 -13.43 -9.66
C ASP A 74 1.90 -12.59 -8.68
N THR A 75 1.77 -11.30 -8.94
CA THR A 75 0.89 -10.40 -8.17
C THR A 75 -0.57 -10.83 -8.22
N ILE A 76 -1.10 -11.14 -9.41
CA ILE A 76 -2.47 -11.62 -9.61
C ILE A 76 -2.67 -12.94 -8.84
N GLN A 77 -1.73 -13.89 -8.96
CA GLN A 77 -1.83 -15.19 -8.29
C GLN A 77 -1.88 -15.04 -6.76
N ARG A 78 -1.08 -14.14 -6.18
CA ARG A 78 -1.10 -13.85 -4.75
C ARG A 78 -2.41 -13.18 -4.33
N GLN A 79 -2.93 -12.22 -5.11
CA GLN A 79 -4.18 -11.53 -4.79
C GLN A 79 -5.40 -12.45 -4.89
N ARG A 80 -5.42 -13.40 -5.85
CA ARG A 80 -6.45 -14.47 -5.95
C ARG A 80 -6.54 -15.31 -4.69
N TRP A 81 -5.42 -15.60 -4.06
CA TRP A 81 -5.38 -16.36 -2.82
C TRP A 81 -5.94 -15.57 -1.63
N ILE A 82 -5.74 -14.24 -1.62
CA ILE A 82 -6.18 -13.34 -0.55
C ILE A 82 -7.69 -13.03 -0.65
N ASP A 83 -8.22 -12.79 -1.85
CA ASP A 83 -9.65 -12.44 -2.04
C ASP A 83 -10.59 -13.68 -1.99
N ARG A 84 -10.05 -14.89 -1.77
CA ARG A 84 -10.89 -16.07 -1.50
C ARG A 84 -11.66 -15.89 -0.18
N PRO A 85 -13.00 -16.11 -0.16
CA PRO A 85 -13.77 -16.00 1.07
C PRO A 85 -13.22 -16.92 2.16
N ARG A 86 -12.78 -16.33 3.28
CA ARG A 86 -12.35 -17.09 4.44
C ARG A 86 -13.58 -17.54 5.23
N PRO A 87 -13.63 -18.78 5.74
CA PRO A 87 -14.68 -19.19 6.66
C PRO A 87 -14.70 -18.25 7.89
N PRO A 88 -15.88 -17.87 8.40
CA PRO A 88 -15.99 -17.01 9.56
C PRO A 88 -15.31 -17.67 10.76
N GLN A 89 -14.41 -16.93 11.40
CA GLN A 89 -13.69 -17.37 12.59
C GLN A 89 -14.62 -17.20 13.81
N PRO A 90 -14.81 -18.21 14.68
CA PRO A 90 -15.65 -18.08 15.86
C PRO A 90 -15.08 -17.02 16.82
N GLY A 91 -15.92 -16.04 17.18
CA GLY A 91 -15.58 -14.94 18.06
C GLY A 91 -15.25 -15.40 19.49
N GLY A 92 -14.15 -14.87 20.03
CA GLY A 92 -13.73 -15.09 21.41
C GLY A 92 -13.95 -13.84 22.27
N GLY A 93 -14.92 -13.93 23.17
CA GLY A 93 -14.82 -13.47 24.57
C GLY A 93 -14.75 -11.97 24.85
N THR A 94 -15.90 -11.38 25.16
CA THR A 94 -16.07 -10.15 25.93
C THR A 94 -15.46 -10.28 27.34
N ALA A 95 -14.60 -9.32 27.71
CA ALA A 95 -14.24 -9.07 29.11
C ALA A 95 -14.67 -7.64 29.50
N THR A 96 -15.57 -7.58 30.46
CA THR A 96 -16.16 -6.37 31.07
C THR A 96 -15.18 -5.73 32.06
N ALA A 97 -15.06 -4.40 32.02
CA ALA A 97 -14.46 -3.60 33.10
C ALA A 97 -15.44 -2.48 33.53
N PRO A 98 -15.40 -2.02 34.80
CA PRO A 98 -16.51 -1.30 35.45
C PRO A 98 -16.51 0.22 35.19
N PRO A 99 -17.62 0.93 35.47
CA PRO A 99 -17.80 2.33 35.09
C PRO A 99 -17.22 3.27 36.15
N ALA A 100 -16.60 4.36 35.70
CA ALA A 100 -16.32 5.53 36.53
C ALA A 100 -17.04 6.74 35.94
N GLY A 101 -17.67 7.50 36.85
CA GLY A 101 -18.65 8.54 36.58
C GLY A 101 -18.13 9.74 35.78
N GLY A 102 -19.07 10.44 35.16
CA GLY A 102 -18.78 11.50 34.20
C GLY A 102 -18.52 12.87 34.81
N ALA A 103 -18.13 13.80 33.94
CA ALA A 103 -18.61 15.18 33.89
C ALA A 103 -18.01 15.92 32.68
N ALA A 104 -18.81 16.85 32.17
CA ALA A 104 -18.47 18.02 31.36
C ALA A 104 -18.14 17.82 29.86
N THR A 105 -19.18 18.00 29.05
CA THR A 105 -19.12 18.48 27.68
C THR A 105 -18.31 19.77 27.61
N ARG A 106 -17.17 19.76 26.93
CA ARG A 106 -16.46 20.97 26.48
C ARG A 106 -16.43 21.01 24.95
N PRO A 107 -16.45 22.19 24.33
CA PRO A 107 -16.47 22.30 22.87
C PRO A 107 -15.15 21.78 22.30
N ALA A 108 -15.23 20.83 21.35
CA ALA A 108 -14.07 20.24 20.70
C ALA A 108 -13.49 21.19 19.64
N GLY A 109 -12.61 22.10 20.07
CA GLY A 109 -11.54 22.63 19.22
C GLY A 109 -10.41 21.61 19.17
N GLY A 110 -10.60 20.51 18.44
CA GLY A 110 -9.76 19.31 18.57
C GLY A 110 -8.49 19.34 17.72
N LEU A 111 -7.33 19.44 18.39
CA LEU A 111 -6.07 18.91 17.85
C LEU A 111 -6.31 17.46 17.38
N LEU A 112 -5.81 17.10 16.20
CA LEU A 112 -5.88 15.72 15.72
C LEU A 112 -5.22 14.79 16.74
N GLU A 113 -5.94 13.77 17.20
CA GLU A 113 -5.38 12.78 18.12
C GLU A 113 -4.20 12.06 17.45
N ARG A 114 -3.04 12.09 18.11
CA ARG A 114 -1.78 11.62 17.55
C ARG A 114 -1.64 10.10 17.72
N ARG A 115 -2.39 9.34 16.91
CA ARG A 115 -2.43 7.87 16.90
C ARG A 115 -1.26 7.31 16.09
N LEU A 116 -0.18 6.93 16.77
CA LEU A 116 1.01 6.35 16.14
C LEU A 116 1.00 4.82 16.24
N LEU A 117 1.68 4.15 15.29
CA LEU A 117 1.89 2.71 15.32
C LEU A 117 2.68 2.27 16.55
N SER A 118 2.31 1.11 17.10
CA SER A 118 3.04 0.48 18.21
C SER A 118 4.37 -0.13 17.75
N PRO A 119 5.31 -0.43 18.68
CA PRO A 119 6.57 -1.11 18.35
C PRO A 119 6.37 -2.44 17.62
N GLU A 120 5.34 -3.21 17.96
CA GLU A 120 5.01 -4.50 17.34
C GLU A 120 4.51 -4.32 15.90
N GLN A 121 3.68 -3.29 15.67
CA GLN A 121 3.21 -2.92 14.34
C GLN A 121 4.36 -2.44 13.46
N ILE A 122 5.28 -1.63 14.01
CA ILE A 122 6.51 -1.21 13.33
C ILE A 122 7.38 -2.41 12.97
N ASN A 123 7.54 -3.36 13.89
CA ASN A 123 8.29 -4.59 13.63
C ASN A 123 7.66 -5.42 12.50
N THR A 124 6.33 -5.47 12.44
CA THR A 124 5.61 -6.14 11.34
C THR A 124 5.92 -5.49 9.99
N ILE A 125 5.97 -4.16 9.93
CA ILE A 125 6.38 -3.43 8.71
C ILE A 125 7.83 -3.74 8.36
N ARG A 126 8.74 -3.70 9.34
CA ARG A 126 10.14 -4.06 9.12
C ARG A 126 10.29 -5.45 8.52
N GLN A 127 9.67 -6.45 9.13
CA GLN A 127 9.71 -7.84 8.65
C GLN A 127 9.23 -7.97 7.20
N ALA A 128 8.17 -7.26 6.86
CA ALA A 128 7.52 -7.35 5.55
C ALA A 128 8.28 -6.61 4.44
N GLU A 129 9.08 -5.59 4.78
CA GLU A 129 9.85 -4.77 3.84
C GLU A 129 11.31 -5.20 3.70
N MET A 130 11.71 -6.30 4.35
CA MET A 130 13.04 -6.90 4.14
C MET A 130 13.15 -7.51 2.73
N LYS A 131 14.30 -7.30 2.11
CA LYS A 131 14.71 -7.96 0.86
C LYS A 131 15.89 -8.88 1.11
N GLU A 132 16.04 -9.88 0.26
CA GLU A 132 17.20 -10.80 0.28
C GLU A 132 18.54 -10.06 0.12
N THR A 133 18.51 -8.89 -0.54
CA THR A 133 19.68 -8.03 -0.73
C THR A 133 20.04 -7.20 0.49
N ASP A 134 19.25 -7.22 1.57
CA ASP A 134 19.59 -6.49 2.79
C ASP A 134 20.71 -7.22 3.56
N THR A 135 21.89 -6.60 3.64
CA THR A 135 23.10 -7.26 4.18
C THR A 135 23.39 -6.97 5.66
N ASN A 136 22.75 -5.95 6.24
CA ASN A 136 23.10 -5.44 7.58
C ASN A 136 21.92 -5.48 8.57
N ILE A 137 21.03 -6.47 8.44
CA ILE A 137 19.87 -6.62 9.33
C ILE A 137 20.27 -7.32 10.63
N ARG A 138 20.07 -6.65 11.76
CA ARG A 138 20.22 -7.24 13.09
C ARG A 138 18.88 -7.76 13.58
N VAL A 139 18.89 -9.02 14.01
CA VAL A 139 17.70 -9.73 14.48
C VAL A 139 17.89 -10.12 15.94
N ARG A 140 16.79 -10.09 16.69
CA ARG A 140 16.70 -10.67 18.03
C ARG A 140 15.54 -11.63 18.08
N PHE A 141 15.81 -12.85 18.56
CA PHE A 141 14.82 -13.89 18.75
C PHE A 141 14.31 -13.86 20.20
N GLN A 142 13.00 -13.95 20.37
CA GLN A 142 12.35 -13.99 21.68
C GLN A 142 11.68 -15.34 21.92
N ASN A 143 11.28 -15.60 23.17
CA ASN A 143 10.41 -16.72 23.55
C ASN A 143 10.84 -18.09 23.01
N ASN A 144 12.16 -18.31 22.93
CA ASN A 144 12.80 -19.51 22.38
C ASN A 144 12.28 -19.89 20.97
N VAL A 145 11.94 -18.90 20.13
CA VAL A 145 11.31 -19.12 18.82
C VAL A 145 12.14 -20.01 17.89
N ILE A 146 13.47 -19.94 17.94
CA ILE A 146 14.34 -20.84 17.17
C ILE A 146 14.03 -22.30 17.48
N ARG A 147 14.00 -22.64 18.77
CA ARG A 147 13.73 -24.01 19.22
C ARG A 147 12.32 -24.45 18.85
N ARG A 148 11.33 -23.59 19.13
CA ARG A 148 9.92 -23.85 18.79
C ARG A 148 9.73 -24.05 17.28
N PHE A 149 10.43 -23.27 16.45
CA PHE A 149 10.38 -23.39 15.00
C PHE A 149 10.98 -24.71 14.52
N ILE A 150 12.19 -25.06 14.99
CA ILE A 150 12.86 -26.34 14.68
C ILE A 150 11.94 -27.52 15.00
N GLU A 151 11.33 -27.52 16.19
CA GLU A 151 10.40 -28.57 16.63
C GLU A 151 9.12 -28.59 15.77
N SER A 152 8.60 -27.42 15.38
CA SER A 152 7.35 -27.34 14.62
C SER A 152 7.47 -27.62 13.11
N ASP A 153 8.60 -27.28 12.50
CA ASP A 153 8.89 -27.46 11.06
C ASP A 153 9.75 -28.70 10.82
N ASN A 154 10.00 -29.51 11.87
CA ASN A 154 10.80 -30.73 11.85
C ASN A 154 12.18 -30.55 11.20
N ARG A 155 12.89 -29.46 11.55
CA ARG A 155 14.21 -29.14 11.01
C ARG A 155 15.32 -29.87 11.76
N ASN A 156 16.42 -30.15 11.07
CA ASN A 156 17.64 -30.61 11.74
C ASN A 156 18.23 -29.46 12.59
N PRO A 157 18.41 -29.63 13.91
CA PRO A 157 18.91 -28.57 14.79
C PRO A 157 20.31 -28.08 14.43
N ASN A 158 21.19 -28.97 13.96
CA ASN A 158 22.57 -28.61 13.62
C ASN A 158 22.63 -27.77 12.34
N GLU A 159 21.88 -28.18 11.31
CA GLU A 159 21.80 -27.45 10.05
C GLU A 159 21.15 -26.07 10.24
N PHE A 160 20.04 -26.01 10.99
CA PHE A 160 19.38 -24.74 11.26
C PHE A 160 20.23 -23.83 12.16
N GLY A 161 20.95 -24.42 13.13
CA GLY A 161 21.85 -23.70 14.02
C GLY A 161 23.01 -23.01 13.28
N ALA A 162 23.48 -23.59 12.18
CA ALA A 162 24.57 -23.08 11.34
C ALA A 162 24.17 -21.87 10.46
N LEU A 163 22.88 -21.64 10.24
CA LEU A 163 22.38 -20.49 9.49
C LEU A 163 22.72 -19.17 10.19
N SER A 164 22.89 -18.09 9.42
CA SER A 164 22.99 -16.74 9.97
C SER A 164 21.68 -16.33 10.64
N ASP A 165 21.73 -15.35 11.56
CA ASP A 165 20.52 -14.86 12.23
C ASP A 165 19.51 -14.29 11.23
N TYR A 166 19.96 -13.65 10.16
CA TYR A 166 19.09 -13.20 9.08
C TYR A 166 18.41 -14.39 8.37
N GLN A 167 19.16 -15.43 8.01
CA GLN A 167 18.61 -16.63 7.36
C GLN A 167 17.60 -17.35 8.26
N LYS A 168 17.90 -17.48 9.56
CA LYS A 168 16.95 -18.02 10.55
C LYS A 168 15.68 -17.19 10.63
N ALA A 169 15.80 -15.86 10.62
CA ALA A 169 14.66 -14.95 10.64
C ALA A 169 13.76 -15.15 9.41
N MET A 170 14.35 -15.20 8.21
CA MET A 170 13.61 -15.40 6.96
C MET A 170 12.84 -16.72 6.94
N GLU A 171 13.47 -17.83 7.35
CA GLU A 171 12.82 -19.14 7.44
C GLU A 171 11.63 -19.11 8.41
N ILE A 172 11.79 -18.52 9.60
CA ILE A 172 10.71 -18.39 10.59
C ILE A 172 9.59 -17.48 10.07
N LEU A 173 9.91 -16.38 9.39
CA LEU A 173 8.91 -15.46 8.85
C LEU A 173 8.09 -16.07 7.71
N GLN A 174 8.72 -16.89 6.87
CA GLN A 174 8.06 -17.53 5.73
C GLN A 174 7.24 -18.75 6.15
N ARG A 175 7.79 -19.62 7.01
CA ARG A 175 7.23 -20.96 7.29
C ARG A 175 6.68 -21.09 8.71
N GLY A 176 7.12 -20.24 9.62
CA GLY A 176 6.68 -20.26 11.02
C GLY A 176 5.22 -19.86 11.18
N LYS A 177 4.64 -20.32 12.29
CA LYS A 177 3.27 -19.98 12.70
C LYS A 177 3.14 -18.49 13.05
N PRO A 178 1.93 -17.88 12.99
CA PRO A 178 1.75 -16.45 13.23
C PRO A 178 2.28 -15.94 14.57
N ASP A 179 2.21 -16.74 15.64
CA ASP A 179 2.78 -16.44 16.96
C ASP A 179 4.32 -16.42 16.93
N MET A 180 4.95 -17.33 16.20
CA MET A 180 6.42 -17.38 16.06
C MET A 180 6.96 -16.17 15.31
N ARG A 181 6.25 -15.67 14.29
CA ARG A 181 6.68 -14.49 13.53
C ARG A 181 6.79 -13.24 14.42
N LYS A 182 5.92 -13.12 15.42
CA LYS A 182 5.96 -12.00 16.38
C LYS A 182 7.21 -12.01 17.25
N ASP A 183 7.81 -13.19 17.46
CA ASP A 183 9.00 -13.37 18.29
C ASP A 183 10.32 -13.09 17.54
N VAL A 184 10.26 -12.73 16.24
CA VAL A 184 11.41 -12.33 15.42
C VAL A 184 11.49 -10.80 15.38
N ILE A 185 12.39 -10.20 16.15
CA ILE A 185 12.46 -8.73 16.27
C ILE A 185 13.58 -8.17 15.39
N ILE A 186 13.21 -7.29 14.46
CA ILE A 186 14.13 -6.59 13.57
C ILE A 186 14.57 -5.29 14.25
N LEU A 187 15.87 -5.19 14.55
CA LEU A 187 16.43 -4.13 15.41
C LEU A 187 16.86 -2.86 14.66
N ASN A 188 16.99 -2.92 13.34
CA ASN A 188 17.29 -1.77 12.49
C ASN A 188 16.48 -1.80 11.21
N ASP A 189 16.37 -0.64 10.56
CA ASP A 189 15.53 -0.52 9.37
C ASP A 189 16.15 -1.27 8.17
N PRO A 190 15.32 -2.00 7.40
CA PRO A 190 15.64 -2.38 6.02
C PRO A 190 16.04 -1.18 5.17
N ALA A 191 16.82 -1.40 4.11
CA ALA A 191 17.35 -0.32 3.29
C ALA A 191 16.25 0.62 2.76
N SER A 192 15.11 0.06 2.37
CA SER A 192 13.93 0.77 1.88
C SER A 192 13.35 1.74 2.91
N LEU A 193 13.18 1.29 4.15
CA LEU A 193 12.61 2.08 5.24
C LEU A 193 13.62 3.11 5.76
N ALA A 194 14.91 2.76 5.74
CA ALA A 194 15.98 3.69 6.07
C ALA A 194 16.05 4.85 5.04
N GLN A 195 15.90 4.56 3.75
CA GLN A 195 15.83 5.57 2.69
C GLN A 195 14.55 6.41 2.79
N PHE A 196 13.41 5.79 3.13
CA PHE A 196 12.18 6.53 3.39
C PHE A 196 12.40 7.62 4.46
N LYS A 197 12.96 7.25 5.61
CA LYS A 197 13.20 8.20 6.71
C LYS A 197 14.19 9.31 6.36
N ARG A 198 15.30 8.96 5.69
CA ARG A 198 16.39 9.92 5.43
C ARG A 198 16.14 10.83 4.23
N THR A 199 15.37 10.38 3.24
CA THR A 199 15.25 11.06 1.95
C THR A 199 13.81 11.41 1.63
N VAL A 200 12.91 10.41 1.62
CA VAL A 200 11.54 10.60 1.11
C VAL A 200 10.66 11.38 2.09
N ALA A 201 10.66 11.02 3.36
CA ALA A 201 9.84 11.65 4.38
C ALA A 201 10.14 13.16 4.53
N PRO A 202 11.41 13.62 4.58
CA PRO A 202 11.69 15.06 4.61
C PRO A 202 11.13 15.83 3.41
N ILE A 203 11.22 15.25 2.20
CA ILE A 203 10.69 15.87 0.97
C ILE A 203 9.16 15.99 1.05
N LEU A 204 8.47 14.88 1.37
CA LEU A 204 7.01 14.85 1.42
C LEU A 204 6.44 15.67 2.57
N LEU A 205 7.04 15.60 3.76
CA LEU A 205 6.54 16.33 4.92
C LEU A 205 6.76 17.83 4.80
N GLY A 206 7.89 18.25 4.20
CA GLY A 206 8.15 19.65 3.90
C GLY A 206 7.26 20.23 2.80
N GLY A 207 6.87 19.42 1.81
CA GLY A 207 6.08 19.85 0.66
C GLY A 207 4.56 19.71 0.81
N CYS A 208 4.09 18.66 1.48
CA CYS A 208 2.68 18.26 1.48
C CYS A 208 2.05 18.33 2.87
N ALA A 209 2.82 18.08 3.93
CA ALA A 209 2.29 17.91 5.30
C ALA A 209 2.37 19.19 6.15
N SER A 210 2.13 20.37 5.57
CA SER A 210 1.93 21.58 6.36
C SER A 210 0.59 21.52 7.10
N SER A 211 0.44 22.25 8.22
CA SER A 211 -0.79 22.23 9.04
C SER A 211 -2.06 22.65 8.27
N ASN A 212 -1.90 23.47 7.23
CA ASN A 212 -2.99 23.94 6.36
C ASN A 212 -3.22 23.02 5.14
N CYS A 213 -2.47 21.94 5.02
CA CYS A 213 -2.57 20.93 3.95
C CYS A 213 -2.72 19.55 4.61
N HIS A 214 -1.88 18.58 4.26
CA HIS A 214 -1.97 17.21 4.78
C HIS A 214 -1.38 17.03 6.20
N GLY A 215 -0.84 18.07 6.83
CA GLY A 215 -0.30 18.01 8.20
C GLY A 215 -1.31 18.34 9.30
N GLY A 216 -2.57 18.60 8.93
CA GLY A 216 -3.60 19.06 9.85
C GLY A 216 -5.02 18.75 9.37
N GLN A 217 -6.00 19.40 9.98
CA GLN A 217 -7.43 19.16 9.70
C GLN A 217 -7.81 19.39 8.22
N ALA A 218 -7.07 20.24 7.51
CA ALA A 218 -7.29 20.50 6.09
C ALA A 218 -6.98 19.30 5.17
N GLY A 219 -6.25 18.29 5.66
CA GLY A 219 -5.82 17.14 4.86
C GLY A 219 -6.93 16.19 4.43
N GLY A 220 -8.15 16.37 4.95
CA GLY A 220 -9.32 15.55 4.60
C GLY A 220 -9.04 14.06 4.81
N SER A 221 -9.12 13.27 3.74
CA SER A 221 -8.90 11.82 3.78
C SER A 221 -7.43 11.40 3.92
N LEU A 222 -6.47 12.31 3.69
CA LEU A 222 -5.04 12.06 3.81
C LEU A 222 -4.43 13.03 4.81
N VAL A 223 -4.11 12.51 6.00
CA VAL A 223 -3.43 13.27 7.04
C VAL A 223 -2.14 12.56 7.43
N LEU A 224 -1.04 13.30 7.43
CA LEU A 224 0.31 12.88 7.79
C LEU A 224 0.76 13.61 9.05
N TYR A 225 1.55 12.93 9.88
CA TYR A 225 2.11 13.50 11.10
C TYR A 225 3.35 14.33 10.80
N ASN A 226 3.29 15.64 11.08
CA ASN A 226 4.40 16.57 10.95
C ASN A 226 4.50 17.45 12.23
N PRO A 227 5.68 17.57 12.88
CA PRO A 227 6.93 16.87 12.60
C PRO A 227 6.83 15.36 12.84
N ALA A 228 7.52 14.58 12.02
CA ALA A 228 7.67 13.14 12.21
C ALA A 228 8.74 12.85 13.27
N GLU A 229 8.42 13.11 14.53
CA GLU A 229 9.31 12.86 15.66
C GLU A 229 9.46 11.35 15.92
N GLY A 230 10.69 10.85 15.76
CA GLY A 230 11.06 9.46 16.04
C GLY A 230 10.53 8.43 15.03
N ASP A 231 10.81 7.16 15.33
CA ASP A 231 10.46 6.03 14.47
C ASP A 231 8.96 5.89 14.29
N ALA A 232 8.20 6.02 15.37
CA ALA A 232 6.75 5.79 15.35
C ALA A 232 6.05 6.71 14.34
N ALA A 233 6.40 8.00 14.30
CA ALA A 233 5.79 8.92 13.34
C ALA A 233 6.19 8.62 11.89
N HIS A 234 7.47 8.29 11.63
CA HIS A 234 7.91 7.92 10.29
C HIS A 234 7.21 6.66 9.78
N TYR A 235 7.18 5.59 10.57
CA TYR A 235 6.51 4.35 10.18
C TYR A 235 5.00 4.53 10.01
N THR A 236 4.40 5.38 10.85
CA THR A 236 2.97 5.68 10.71
C THR A 236 2.70 6.41 9.40
N ASN A 237 3.50 7.42 9.05
CA ASN A 237 3.37 8.12 7.76
C ASN A 237 3.62 7.19 6.57
N PHE A 238 4.65 6.34 6.65
CA PHE A 238 4.91 5.32 5.63
C PHE A 238 3.70 4.40 5.43
N TYR A 239 3.11 3.91 6.52
CA TYR A 239 1.95 3.04 6.47
C TYR A 239 0.73 3.76 5.89
N ILE A 240 0.45 5.00 6.33
CA ILE A 240 -0.64 5.82 5.79
C ILE A 240 -0.48 5.98 4.29
N LEU A 241 0.70 6.39 3.81
CA LEU A 241 0.98 6.57 2.37
C LEU A 241 0.88 5.26 1.59
N THR A 242 1.34 4.15 2.16
CA THR A 242 1.26 2.83 1.50
C THR A 242 -0.18 2.37 1.34
N ARG A 243 -1.04 2.60 2.35
CA ARG A 243 -2.44 2.17 2.35
C ARG A 243 -3.39 3.16 1.68
N TYR A 244 -2.99 4.42 1.57
CA TYR A 244 -3.85 5.45 1.02
C TYR A 244 -4.10 5.21 -0.47
N SER A 245 -5.38 5.19 -0.81
CA SER A 245 -5.86 5.21 -2.18
C SER A 245 -7.09 6.10 -2.26
N THR A 246 -7.30 6.66 -3.44
CA THR A 246 -8.50 7.45 -3.74
C THR A 246 -8.96 7.16 -5.16
N ARG A 247 -10.23 7.46 -5.42
CA ARG A 247 -10.82 7.29 -6.75
C ARG A 247 -10.51 8.50 -7.61
N ILE A 248 -9.93 8.26 -8.79
CA ILE A 248 -9.73 9.27 -9.83
C ILE A 248 -10.39 8.74 -11.10
N GLY A 249 -11.45 9.42 -11.54
CA GLY A 249 -12.34 8.92 -12.59
C GLY A 249 -12.93 7.55 -12.24
N ALA A 250 -12.76 6.58 -13.14
CA ALA A 250 -13.27 5.22 -12.93
C ALA A 250 -12.35 4.33 -12.08
N ALA A 251 -11.11 4.73 -11.80
CA ALA A 251 -10.10 3.84 -11.22
C ALA A 251 -9.67 4.25 -9.80
N GLN A 252 -9.21 3.26 -9.02
CA GLN A 252 -8.51 3.52 -7.77
C GLN A 252 -7.05 3.83 -8.05
N ARG A 253 -6.52 4.88 -7.40
CA ARG A 253 -5.11 5.30 -7.51
C ARG A 253 -4.49 5.33 -6.13
N LYS A 254 -3.24 4.85 -6.04
CA LYS A 254 -2.51 4.73 -4.78
C LYS A 254 -1.58 5.91 -4.56
N ALA A 255 -1.41 6.32 -3.30
CA ALA A 255 -0.35 7.27 -2.95
C ALA A 255 1.03 6.71 -3.32
N ILE A 256 1.28 5.44 -3.04
CA ILE A 256 2.46 4.70 -3.49
C ILE A 256 1.98 3.54 -4.37
N ASP A 257 2.22 3.65 -5.67
CA ASP A 257 1.99 2.58 -6.63
C ASP A 257 3.31 1.88 -6.94
N ARG A 258 3.52 0.68 -6.40
CA ARG A 258 4.77 -0.08 -6.62
C ARG A 258 4.85 -0.76 -7.97
N VAL A 259 3.70 -0.99 -8.61
CA VAL A 259 3.62 -1.62 -9.94
C VAL A 259 3.88 -0.57 -11.00
N PHE A 260 3.36 0.63 -10.81
CA PHE A 260 3.58 1.78 -11.69
C PHE A 260 4.11 2.97 -10.89
N PRO A 261 5.40 2.96 -10.49
CA PRO A 261 6.00 3.97 -9.63
C PRO A 261 5.71 5.40 -10.05
N GLU A 262 5.80 5.70 -11.34
CA GLU A 262 5.56 7.04 -11.92
C GLU A 262 4.12 7.53 -11.72
N GLN A 263 3.14 6.62 -11.59
CA GLN A 263 1.72 6.96 -11.40
C GLN A 263 1.34 7.14 -9.93
N SER A 264 2.29 6.98 -9.01
CA SER A 264 2.09 7.23 -7.59
C SER A 264 1.58 8.66 -7.36
N LEU A 265 0.48 8.82 -6.61
CA LEU A 265 -0.11 10.15 -6.40
C LEU A 265 0.85 11.12 -5.72
N ILE A 266 1.77 10.63 -4.87
CA ILE A 266 2.79 11.48 -4.24
C ILE A 266 3.81 12.06 -5.23
N LEU A 267 3.89 11.52 -6.45
CA LEU A 267 4.68 12.05 -7.55
C LEU A 267 3.82 12.95 -8.44
N GLN A 268 2.66 12.44 -8.87
CA GLN A 268 1.79 13.11 -9.84
C GLN A 268 1.15 14.39 -9.29
N MET A 269 0.56 14.34 -8.10
CA MET A 269 -0.08 15.51 -7.47
C MET A 269 0.94 16.54 -6.95
N ALA A 270 2.23 16.23 -7.03
CA ALA A 270 3.31 17.11 -6.65
C ALA A 270 3.94 17.84 -7.87
N LEU A 271 3.53 17.50 -9.10
CA LEU A 271 3.93 18.16 -10.34
C LEU A 271 3.02 19.37 -10.65
N PRO A 272 3.44 20.26 -11.58
CA PRO A 272 2.57 21.29 -12.14
C PRO A 272 1.40 20.65 -12.90
N PRO A 273 0.16 21.19 -12.80
CA PRO A 273 -1.01 20.63 -13.48
C PRO A 273 -0.87 20.54 -15.01
N SER A 274 -0.01 21.36 -15.62
CA SER A 274 0.24 21.31 -17.06
C SER A 274 0.92 20.03 -17.55
N ILE A 275 1.56 19.28 -16.65
CA ILE A 275 2.36 18.08 -16.98
C ILE A 275 2.03 16.87 -16.09
N ALA A 276 1.17 17.02 -15.08
CA ALA A 276 0.72 15.90 -14.27
C ALA A 276 -0.37 15.11 -15.02
N ASP A 277 -0.38 13.79 -14.84
CA ASP A 277 -1.48 12.95 -15.28
C ASP A 277 -2.65 13.01 -14.28
N PHE A 278 -2.33 13.24 -12.99
CA PHE A 278 -3.30 13.39 -11.92
C PHE A 278 -3.02 14.65 -11.12
N ASP A 279 -3.88 15.64 -11.30
CA ASP A 279 -3.72 16.93 -10.66
C ASP A 279 -4.04 16.87 -9.17
N HIS A 280 -3.27 17.63 -8.39
CA HIS A 280 -3.68 17.98 -7.05
C HIS A 280 -4.96 18.83 -7.13
N PRO A 281 -5.96 18.61 -6.25
CA PRO A 281 -7.12 19.49 -6.17
C PRO A 281 -6.73 20.95 -5.96
N GLU A 282 -7.47 21.87 -6.58
CA GLU A 282 -7.26 23.30 -6.38
C GLU A 282 -7.62 23.69 -4.94
N VAL A 283 -6.59 24.01 -4.14
CA VAL A 283 -6.73 24.48 -2.77
C VAL A 283 -5.80 25.68 -2.53
N PRO A 284 -6.20 26.67 -1.71
CA PRO A 284 -5.37 27.83 -1.42
C PRO A 284 -3.99 27.43 -0.91
N GLY A 285 -2.95 28.01 -1.50
CA GLY A 285 -1.56 27.78 -1.08
C GLY A 285 -0.91 26.53 -1.67
N MET A 286 -1.61 25.73 -2.48
CA MET A 286 -0.99 24.64 -3.24
C MET A 286 0.08 25.21 -4.18
N ARG A 287 1.27 24.62 -4.12
CA ARG A 287 2.35 24.86 -5.08
C ARG A 287 2.94 23.51 -5.50
N PRO A 288 3.29 23.32 -6.78
CA PRO A 288 4.02 22.15 -7.21
C PRO A 288 5.30 21.99 -6.40
N LEU A 289 5.50 20.78 -5.86
CA LEU A 289 6.72 20.45 -5.14
C LEU A 289 7.86 20.22 -6.13
N PHE A 290 7.59 19.58 -7.27
CA PHE A 290 8.57 19.28 -8.31
C PHE A 290 8.37 20.20 -9.51
N ALA A 291 9.47 20.61 -10.15
CA ALA A 291 9.37 21.39 -11.37
C ALA A 291 8.92 20.54 -12.57
N ASN A 292 9.41 19.31 -12.65
CA ASN A 292 9.16 18.33 -13.70
C ASN A 292 9.71 16.96 -13.28
N PRO A 293 9.48 15.88 -14.05
CA PRO A 293 10.00 14.54 -13.74
C PRO A 293 11.54 14.43 -13.71
N SER A 294 12.27 15.43 -14.22
CA SER A 294 13.74 15.46 -14.12
C SER A 294 14.27 16.03 -12.80
N ASP A 295 13.41 16.60 -11.94
CA ASP A 295 13.76 17.12 -10.62
C ASP A 295 14.42 16.02 -9.77
N ALA A 296 15.54 16.36 -9.10
CA ALA A 296 16.29 15.40 -8.29
C ALA A 296 15.43 14.79 -7.16
N ARG A 297 14.48 15.56 -6.61
CA ARG A 297 13.58 15.08 -5.54
C ARG A 297 12.53 14.13 -6.11
N TYR A 298 12.02 14.40 -7.29
CA TYR A 298 11.11 13.49 -8.00
C TYR A 298 11.80 12.15 -8.26
N LYS A 299 13.01 12.18 -8.84
CA LYS A 299 13.80 10.99 -9.13
C LYS A 299 14.12 10.19 -7.87
N ALA A 300 14.54 10.86 -6.79
CA ALA A 300 14.85 10.19 -5.53
C ALA A 300 13.65 9.42 -4.95
N ILE A 301 12.44 9.97 -5.05
CA ILE A 301 11.22 9.26 -4.61
C ILE A 301 10.86 8.15 -5.59
N LEU A 302 10.93 8.40 -6.90
CA LEU A 302 10.65 7.40 -7.91
C LEU A 302 11.57 6.17 -7.79
N GLU A 303 12.88 6.39 -7.68
CA GLU A 303 13.88 5.35 -7.47
C GLU A 303 13.65 4.59 -6.17
N TRP A 304 13.24 5.28 -5.10
CA TRP A 304 12.88 4.61 -3.85
C TRP A 304 11.67 3.67 -4.02
N ILE A 305 10.60 4.12 -4.70
CA ILE A 305 9.41 3.28 -4.93
C ILE A 305 9.77 2.07 -5.79
N ARG A 306 10.53 2.30 -6.87
CA ARG A 306 10.85 1.29 -7.88
C ARG A 306 11.89 0.27 -7.39
N ASP A 307 12.97 0.75 -6.80
CA ASP A 307 14.18 -0.06 -6.58
C ASP A 307 14.37 -0.45 -5.11
N ALA A 308 13.88 0.37 -4.17
CA ALA A 308 14.11 0.16 -2.76
C ALA A 308 13.01 -0.67 -2.10
N LEU A 309 11.74 -0.35 -2.30
CA LEU A 309 10.61 -1.10 -1.72
C LEU A 309 10.56 -2.55 -2.21
N VAL A 310 9.92 -3.44 -1.42
CA VAL A 310 9.57 -4.76 -1.95
C VAL A 310 8.54 -4.58 -3.09
N PRO A 311 8.68 -5.26 -4.26
CA PRO A 311 7.87 -4.97 -5.45
C PRO A 311 6.37 -5.14 -5.23
N VAL A 312 5.97 -6.17 -4.47
CA VAL A 312 4.58 -6.43 -4.12
C VAL A 312 4.29 -5.84 -2.75
N GLU A 313 3.33 -4.91 -2.68
CA GLU A 313 2.91 -4.29 -1.41
C GLU A 313 2.48 -5.38 -0.40
N PRO A 314 3.14 -5.47 0.78
CA PRO A 314 2.72 -6.38 1.82
C PRO A 314 1.39 -5.94 2.43
N SER A 315 0.54 -6.90 2.82
CA SER A 315 -0.75 -6.56 3.45
C SER A 315 -0.59 -5.92 4.84
N TYR A 316 0.52 -6.17 5.53
CA TYR A 316 0.84 -5.87 6.94
C TYR A 316 -0.16 -6.34 8.02
N LEU A 317 -1.45 -6.44 7.69
CA LEU A 317 -2.56 -6.89 8.56
C LEU A 317 -2.64 -6.11 9.88
N LEU A 318 -2.36 -4.81 9.83
CA LEU A 318 -2.42 -3.94 11.01
C LEU A 318 -3.85 -3.42 11.20
N ASP A 319 -4.36 -3.54 12.43
CA ASP A 319 -5.52 -2.77 12.87
C ASP A 319 -5.06 -1.35 13.21
N TYR A 320 -5.12 -0.47 12.22
CA TYR A 320 -4.77 0.94 12.35
C TYR A 320 -5.76 1.78 11.57
N GLN A 321 -6.34 2.76 12.24
CA GLN A 321 -7.25 3.74 11.65
C GLN A 321 -6.49 5.06 11.42
N PRO A 322 -6.21 5.44 10.16
CA PRO A 322 -5.57 6.71 9.86
C PRO A 322 -6.36 7.90 10.40
N PRO A 323 -5.68 8.98 10.83
CA PRO A 323 -6.35 10.23 11.13
C PRO A 323 -7.11 10.73 9.91
N ARG A 324 -8.26 11.37 10.17
CA ARG A 324 -9.04 12.09 9.15
C ARG A 324 -9.17 13.53 9.56
N GLY A 325 -8.94 14.42 8.62
CA GLY A 325 -9.23 15.84 8.75
C GLY A 325 -10.70 16.14 8.49
N THR A 326 -11.13 17.34 8.86
CA THR A 326 -12.46 17.88 8.55
C THR A 326 -12.51 18.63 7.21
N GLY A 327 -11.37 18.81 6.55
CA GLY A 327 -11.30 19.38 5.20
C GLY A 327 -12.16 18.56 4.23
N ALA A 328 -12.98 19.24 3.41
CA ALA A 328 -13.75 18.58 2.38
C ALA A 328 -12.82 17.74 1.50
N ALA A 329 -13.16 16.47 1.26
CA ALA A 329 -12.46 15.66 0.28
C ALA A 329 -12.70 16.30 -1.10
N THR A 330 -11.79 17.17 -1.53
CA THR A 330 -11.85 17.79 -2.84
C THR A 330 -11.55 16.71 -3.87
N LYS A 331 -12.49 16.51 -4.81
CA LYS A 331 -12.32 15.50 -5.85
C LYS A 331 -11.07 15.84 -6.67
N PRO A 332 -10.17 14.88 -6.91
CA PRO A 332 -9.08 15.05 -7.86
C PRO A 332 -9.63 15.49 -9.21
N ALA A 333 -9.03 16.50 -9.83
CA ALA A 333 -9.42 16.91 -11.16
C ALA A 333 -8.95 15.84 -12.16
N THR A 334 -9.83 15.45 -13.07
CA THR A 334 -9.49 14.61 -14.22
C THR A 334 -9.50 15.46 -15.47
N ARG A 335 -8.43 15.40 -16.28
CA ARG A 335 -8.49 15.96 -17.64
C ARG A 335 -9.53 15.18 -18.47
N PRO A 336 -10.32 15.87 -19.31
CA PRO A 336 -11.18 15.23 -20.29
C PRO A 336 -10.42 14.44 -21.34
#